data_AF-A0A329ZJ96-F1
#
_entry.id   AF-A0A329ZJ96-F1
#
_cell.length_a   1.000
_cell.length_b   1.000
_cell.length_c   1.000
_cell.angle_alpha   90.00
_cell.angle_beta   90.00
_cell.angle_gamma   90.00
#
_symmetry.space_group_name_H-M   'P 1'
#
loop_
_entity.id
_entity.type
_entity.pdbx_description
1 polymer ?
#
loop_
_entity_poly.entity_id
_entity_poly.type
_entity_poly.pdbx_seq_one_letter_code
_entity_poly.pdbx_strand_id
1 'polypeptide(L)'
;MQKNEILKTFNRTKDKLIVAGNGPSLGNIDYTRMPEDYDVFRCNQFYFEDKYFLGKKVKAFFATAAMFYYQYYTYKHLLRNGDYQIEHIISSNASFVLEPLLGKCFHELFPLAICGVDIMRQHKIIKDFVMEQWIYNDKFITSGFYACAIGAILGYKEIYIAGIDFYEDNKTYVFDNSVKKNLYTIIPEFDNSDIANWHSKECDISLLELLISLGVKFYSLVPNSAISNIVSLAPQTQSTLDSNILKTKPSETIKDICIPASKVFPHYYKTLLQKIDQNALKHLEKTDEIPRYIALHPRNNFYIKLMSDLLSLPRHVKTYIKRKLSTPPPPPQEKIWL
;
A
#
# COMPACT_ATOMS: atom_id res chain seq x y z
N MET A 1 8.02 19.72 -9.77
CA MET A 1 9.06 19.03 -10.57
C MET A 1 8.50 18.85 -11.97
N GLN A 2 9.17 19.33 -13.03
CA GLN A 2 8.64 19.19 -14.40
C GLN A 2 8.78 17.73 -14.88
N LYS A 3 7.92 17.28 -15.82
CA LYS A 3 7.86 15.90 -16.37
C LYS A 3 9.24 15.29 -16.66
N ASN A 4 10.17 16.09 -17.17
CA ASN A 4 11.50 15.65 -17.58
C ASN A 4 12.49 15.48 -16.41
N GLU A 5 12.26 16.05 -15.23
CA GLU A 5 13.19 15.94 -14.11
C GLU A 5 13.04 14.60 -13.39
N ILE A 6 11.82 14.12 -13.15
CA ILE A 6 11.59 12.85 -12.42
C ILE A 6 12.12 11.65 -13.21
N LEU A 7 11.87 11.63 -14.52
CA LEU A 7 12.35 10.57 -15.41
C LEU A 7 13.88 10.57 -15.51
N LYS A 8 14.50 11.75 -15.48
CA LYS A 8 15.97 11.87 -15.42
C LYS A 8 16.51 11.41 -14.07
N THR A 9 15.84 11.72 -12.96
CA THR A 9 16.28 11.35 -11.60
C THR A 9 16.20 9.84 -11.35
N PHE A 10 15.20 9.14 -11.89
CA PHE A 10 15.09 7.69 -11.70
C PHE A 10 16.20 6.89 -12.43
N ASN A 11 16.75 7.46 -13.50
CA ASN A 11 17.83 6.91 -14.32
C ASN A 11 17.71 5.39 -14.55
N ARG A 12 16.72 4.99 -15.36
CA ARG A 12 16.54 3.60 -15.78
C ARG A 12 17.66 3.20 -16.74
N THR A 13 18.41 2.15 -16.39
CA THR A 13 19.50 1.62 -17.23
C THR A 13 19.16 0.26 -17.85
N LYS A 14 17.99 -0.32 -17.53
CA LYS A 14 17.60 -1.68 -17.94
C LYS A 14 16.19 -1.71 -18.49
N ASP A 15 15.92 -2.62 -19.42
CA ASP A 15 14.60 -2.79 -20.05
C ASP A 15 13.67 -3.74 -19.31
N LYS A 16 14.23 -4.64 -18.49
CA LYS A 16 13.51 -5.67 -17.76
C LYS A 16 13.36 -5.30 -16.29
N LEU A 17 12.19 -5.58 -15.74
CA LEU A 17 11.85 -5.29 -14.36
C LEU A 17 11.22 -6.51 -13.71
N ILE A 18 11.69 -6.89 -12.53
CA ILE A 18 10.96 -7.79 -11.63
C ILE A 18 10.15 -6.95 -10.65
N VAL A 19 8.84 -7.12 -10.63
CA VAL A 19 7.95 -6.56 -9.62
C VAL A 19 7.56 -7.67 -8.66
N ALA A 20 7.85 -7.46 -7.38
CA ALA A 20 7.52 -8.42 -6.34
C ALA A 20 6.52 -7.87 -5.34
N GLY A 21 5.37 -8.53 -5.27
CA GLY A 21 4.53 -8.49 -4.07
C GLY A 21 5.12 -9.33 -2.95
N ASN A 22 4.34 -9.52 -1.89
CA ASN A 22 4.76 -10.27 -0.69
C ASN A 22 3.91 -11.52 -0.44
N GLY A 23 3.09 -11.92 -1.39
CA GLY A 23 2.26 -13.12 -1.30
C GLY A 23 3.10 -14.41 -1.27
N PRO A 24 2.48 -15.55 -0.91
CA PRO A 24 3.18 -16.84 -0.77
C PRO A 24 4.01 -17.26 -1.98
N SER A 25 3.60 -16.91 -3.21
CA SER A 25 4.32 -17.29 -4.43
C SER A 25 5.74 -16.73 -4.49
N LEU A 26 6.06 -15.69 -3.72
CA LEU A 26 7.43 -15.15 -3.65
C LEU A 26 8.44 -16.23 -3.20
N GLY A 27 8.01 -17.15 -2.33
CA GLY A 27 8.84 -18.27 -1.86
C GLY A 27 9.05 -19.38 -2.89
N ASN A 28 8.34 -19.35 -4.02
CA ASN A 28 8.26 -20.43 -5.01
C ASN A 28 8.70 -20.00 -6.42
N ILE A 29 9.53 -18.96 -6.52
CA ILE A 29 10.10 -18.51 -7.80
C ILE A 29 10.85 -19.65 -8.49
N ASP A 30 10.55 -19.88 -9.76
CA ASP A 30 11.37 -20.71 -10.64
C ASP A 30 12.55 -19.89 -11.15
N TYR A 31 13.67 -20.00 -10.43
CA TYR A 31 14.86 -19.21 -10.71
C TYR A 31 15.50 -19.52 -12.07
N THR A 32 15.13 -20.62 -12.74
CA THR A 32 15.57 -20.92 -14.10
C THR A 32 14.92 -20.00 -15.15
N ARG A 33 13.97 -19.16 -14.74
CA ARG A 33 13.24 -18.21 -15.61
C ARG A 33 13.59 -16.76 -15.34
N MET A 34 14.59 -16.52 -14.49
CA MET A 34 15.03 -15.16 -14.17
C MET A 34 15.61 -14.48 -15.42
N PRO A 35 15.23 -13.23 -15.71
CA PRO A 35 15.84 -12.50 -16.82
C PRO A 35 17.35 -12.27 -16.59
N GLU A 36 18.12 -12.24 -17.68
CA GLU A 36 19.48 -11.68 -17.68
C GLU A 36 19.35 -10.16 -17.77
N ASP A 37 19.90 -9.46 -16.76
CA ASP A 37 19.86 -8.01 -16.55
C ASP A 37 18.47 -7.38 -16.31
N TYR A 38 18.15 -7.20 -15.03
CA TYR A 38 16.87 -6.64 -14.57
C TYR A 38 17.04 -5.71 -13.38
N ASP A 39 16.07 -4.84 -13.20
CA ASP A 39 15.83 -4.10 -11.97
C ASP A 39 14.80 -4.82 -11.09
N VAL A 40 14.77 -4.50 -9.80
CA VAL A 40 13.82 -5.11 -8.84
C VAL A 40 13.02 -4.03 -8.13
N PHE A 41 11.70 -4.12 -8.21
CA PHE A 41 10.76 -3.34 -7.41
C PHE A 41 10.21 -4.20 -6.28
N ARG A 42 10.25 -3.68 -5.05
CA ARG A 42 9.72 -4.34 -3.85
C ARG A 42 8.70 -3.43 -3.18
N CYS A 43 7.72 -4.02 -2.49
CA CYS A 43 6.62 -3.26 -1.89
C CYS A 43 6.48 -3.52 -0.39
N ASN A 44 6.06 -2.51 0.36
CA ASN A 44 5.66 -2.55 1.77
C ASN A 44 6.64 -3.33 2.68
N GLN A 45 6.18 -4.38 3.36
CA GLN A 45 6.98 -5.16 4.32
C GLN A 45 7.89 -6.20 3.65
N PHE A 46 8.40 -5.96 2.43
CA PHE A 46 9.21 -6.94 1.71
C PHE A 46 10.42 -7.45 2.51
N TYR A 47 10.98 -6.59 3.37
CA TYR A 47 12.13 -6.89 4.22
C TYR A 47 11.79 -7.85 5.38
N PHE A 48 10.52 -8.27 5.53
CA PHE A 48 10.15 -9.34 6.49
C PHE A 48 10.48 -10.73 5.99
N GLU A 49 10.80 -10.89 4.71
CA GLU A 49 11.30 -12.14 4.15
C GLU A 49 12.45 -12.71 4.98
N ASP A 50 12.53 -14.04 5.08
CA ASP A 50 13.57 -14.76 5.82
C ASP A 50 14.83 -14.99 4.96
N LYS A 51 14.68 -14.92 3.64
CA LYS A 51 15.74 -15.03 2.65
C LYS A 51 15.66 -13.87 1.67
N TYR A 52 16.78 -13.51 1.08
CA TYR A 52 16.81 -12.56 -0.04
C TYR A 52 16.30 -13.23 -1.33
N PHE A 53 14.98 -13.44 -1.46
CA PHE A 53 14.37 -14.13 -2.61
C PHE A 53 14.76 -13.49 -3.95
N LEU A 54 14.92 -12.17 -3.99
CA LEU A 54 15.34 -11.43 -5.19
C LEU A 54 16.66 -10.69 -5.01
N GLY A 55 17.48 -11.14 -4.04
CA GLY A 55 18.74 -10.49 -3.70
C GLY A 55 18.57 -9.19 -2.92
N LYS A 56 19.69 -8.48 -2.71
CA LYS A 56 19.76 -7.27 -1.88
C LYS A 56 19.57 -5.97 -2.65
N LYS A 57 19.76 -6.01 -3.98
CA LYS A 57 19.70 -4.83 -4.85
C LYS A 57 18.25 -4.56 -5.24
N VAL A 58 17.72 -3.43 -4.80
CA VAL A 58 16.36 -2.98 -5.06
C VAL A 58 16.42 -1.63 -5.75
N LYS A 59 15.88 -1.56 -6.96
CA LYS A 59 15.83 -0.31 -7.73
C LYS A 59 14.83 0.65 -7.09
N ALA A 60 13.65 0.17 -6.71
CA ALA A 60 12.66 0.99 -6.02
C ALA A 60 11.90 0.21 -4.94
N PHE A 61 11.77 0.83 -3.76
CA PHE A 61 10.94 0.40 -2.66
C PHE A 61 9.66 1.23 -2.62
N PHE A 62 8.50 0.59 -2.84
CA PHE A 62 7.19 1.22 -2.78
C PHE A 62 6.59 1.08 -1.38
N ALA A 63 6.21 2.19 -0.77
CA ALA A 63 5.59 2.22 0.56
C ALA A 63 4.27 2.99 0.52
N THR A 64 3.21 2.39 1.07
CA THR A 64 1.88 3.02 1.11
C THR A 64 1.88 4.32 1.91
N ALA A 65 1.10 5.31 1.46
CA ALA A 65 1.03 6.64 2.08
C ALA A 65 0.74 6.60 3.60
N ALA A 66 -0.19 5.74 4.03
CA ALA A 66 -0.56 5.59 5.44
C ALA A 66 0.62 5.17 6.33
N MET A 67 1.53 4.35 5.80
CA MET A 67 2.70 3.83 6.52
C MET A 67 4.00 4.52 6.13
N PHE A 68 3.95 5.49 5.22
CA PHE A 68 5.14 6.03 4.56
C PHE A 68 6.14 6.60 5.54
N TYR A 69 5.69 7.30 6.58
CA TYR A 69 6.57 7.83 7.62
C TYR A 69 7.42 6.74 8.31
N TYR A 70 6.78 5.65 8.76
CA TYR A 70 7.47 4.53 9.41
C TYR A 70 8.32 3.73 8.43
N GLN A 71 7.84 3.56 7.19
CA GLN A 71 8.57 2.87 6.14
C GLN A 71 9.80 3.66 5.67
N TYR A 72 9.72 4.99 5.60
CA TYR A 72 10.84 5.86 5.28
C TYR A 72 11.92 5.78 6.36
N TYR A 73 11.52 5.80 7.65
CA TYR A 73 12.44 5.58 8.75
C TYR A 73 13.11 4.20 8.66
N THR A 74 12.32 3.15 8.42
CA THR A 74 12.82 1.77 8.27
C THR A 74 13.77 1.64 7.08
N TYR A 75 13.44 2.23 5.94
CA TYR A 75 14.29 2.31 4.75
C TYR A 75 15.68 2.86 5.06
N LYS A 76 15.77 3.94 5.84
CA LYS A 76 17.07 4.49 6.26
C LYS A 76 17.89 3.50 7.09
N HIS A 77 17.25 2.73 7.97
CA HIS A 77 17.92 1.70 8.75
C HIS A 77 18.34 0.50 7.90
N LEU A 78 17.51 0.07 6.95
CA LEU A 78 17.86 -0.99 5.99
C LEU A 78 19.13 -0.63 5.20
N LEU A 79 19.25 0.62 4.76
CA LEU A 79 20.45 1.12 4.09
C LEU A 79 21.66 1.17 5.03
N ARG A 80 21.47 1.77 6.23
CA ARG A 80 22.55 1.96 7.21
C ARG A 80 23.15 0.65 7.70
N ASN A 81 22.32 -0.36 7.90
CA ASN A 81 22.74 -1.69 8.35
C ASN A 81 23.31 -2.54 7.20
N GLY A 82 23.19 -2.06 5.96
CA GLY A 82 23.55 -2.84 4.78
C GLY A 82 22.63 -4.04 4.55
N ASP A 83 21.43 -4.05 5.12
CA ASP A 83 20.44 -5.13 4.95
C ASP A 83 20.01 -5.23 3.48
N TYR A 84 19.87 -4.08 2.81
CA TYR A 84 19.57 -3.96 1.38
C TYR A 84 20.32 -2.77 0.77
N GLN A 85 20.48 -2.82 -0.55
CA GLN A 85 20.93 -1.70 -1.38
C GLN A 85 19.70 -1.18 -2.14
N ILE A 86 19.14 -0.07 -1.71
CA ILE A 86 17.87 0.47 -2.24
C ILE A 86 18.14 1.84 -2.86
N GLU A 87 17.93 1.98 -4.16
CA GLU A 87 18.22 3.22 -4.89
C GLU A 87 17.14 4.28 -4.63
N HIS A 88 15.87 3.92 -4.82
CA HIS A 88 14.74 4.84 -4.67
C HIS A 88 13.73 4.34 -3.64
N ILE A 89 13.14 5.26 -2.88
CA ILE A 89 11.90 5.01 -2.12
C ILE A 89 10.77 5.83 -2.74
N ILE A 90 9.66 5.17 -3.04
CA ILE A 90 8.50 5.74 -3.72
C ILE A 90 7.28 5.64 -2.81
N SER A 91 6.60 6.75 -2.59
CA SER A 91 5.30 6.72 -1.92
C SER A 91 4.24 6.21 -2.89
N SER A 92 3.64 5.06 -2.59
CA SER A 92 2.49 4.53 -3.32
C SER A 92 1.22 5.14 -2.74
N ASN A 93 0.72 6.14 -3.44
CA ASN A 93 -0.53 6.80 -3.11
C ASN A 93 -1.48 6.68 -4.29
N ALA A 94 -2.40 5.71 -4.20
CA ALA A 94 -3.41 5.49 -5.22
C ALA A 94 -4.56 6.51 -5.12
N SER A 95 -4.74 7.19 -3.99
CA SER A 95 -5.89 8.07 -3.81
C SER A 95 -5.70 9.47 -4.37
N PHE A 96 -4.56 9.87 -4.93
CA PHE A 96 -4.31 11.21 -5.52
C PHE A 96 -4.73 12.45 -4.69
N VAL A 97 -5.27 12.26 -3.48
CA VAL A 97 -5.94 13.23 -2.61
C VAL A 97 -5.11 13.45 -1.38
N LEU A 98 -4.49 12.39 -0.87
CA LEU A 98 -3.47 12.48 0.19
C LEU A 98 -2.26 13.32 -0.24
N GLU A 99 -1.99 13.47 -1.55
CA GLU A 99 -0.79 14.14 -2.08
C GLU A 99 -0.93 15.67 -2.24
N PRO A 100 -2.03 16.22 -2.80
CA PRO A 100 -2.33 17.65 -2.68
C PRO A 100 -2.34 18.16 -1.24
N LEU A 101 -2.62 17.25 -0.30
CA LEU A 101 -2.84 17.55 1.10
C LEU A 101 -1.59 17.34 1.99
N LEU A 102 -0.69 16.40 1.66
CA LEU A 102 0.71 16.41 2.14
C LEU A 102 1.53 17.51 1.46
N GLY A 103 1.07 17.98 0.30
CA GLY A 103 1.47 19.21 -0.37
C GLY A 103 2.97 19.33 -0.66
N LYS A 104 3.42 20.58 -0.83
CA LYS A 104 4.83 20.97 -0.99
C LYS A 104 5.75 20.40 0.09
N CYS A 105 5.20 20.08 1.27
CA CYS A 105 5.94 19.56 2.40
C CYS A 105 6.41 18.12 2.21
N PHE A 106 5.85 17.32 1.28
CA PHE A 106 6.30 15.93 1.09
C PHE A 106 7.81 15.86 0.83
N HIS A 107 8.32 16.69 -0.08
CA HIS A 107 9.74 16.73 -0.41
C HIS A 107 10.59 17.39 0.67
N GLU A 108 10.01 18.25 1.52
CA GLU A 108 10.71 18.81 2.68
C GLU A 108 10.87 17.76 3.80
N LEU A 109 9.84 16.95 4.03
CA LEU A 109 9.81 15.91 5.05
C LEU A 109 10.57 14.65 4.62
N PHE A 110 10.52 14.33 3.33
CA PHE A 110 11.11 13.13 2.74
C PHE A 110 11.96 13.49 1.52
N PRO A 111 13.09 14.19 1.71
CA PRO A 111 13.87 14.76 0.60
C PRO A 111 14.50 13.73 -0.34
N LEU A 112 14.64 12.48 0.10
CA LEU A 112 15.11 11.39 -0.77
C LEU A 112 13.98 10.53 -1.36
N ALA A 113 12.72 10.86 -1.08
CA ALA A 113 11.59 10.11 -1.59
C ALA A 113 11.08 10.68 -2.91
N ILE A 114 10.63 9.78 -3.77
CA ILE A 114 9.86 10.13 -4.95
C ILE A 114 8.38 10.00 -4.63
N CYS A 115 7.60 11.00 -5.03
CA CYS A 115 6.15 10.92 -4.95
C CYS A 115 5.62 10.10 -6.14
N GLY A 116 5.01 8.94 -5.89
CA GLY A 116 4.53 8.07 -6.97
C GLY A 116 3.44 8.72 -7.83
N VAL A 117 2.63 9.62 -7.25
CA VAL A 117 1.61 10.41 -7.97
C VAL A 117 2.24 11.28 -9.05
N ASP A 118 3.44 11.84 -8.81
CA ASP A 118 4.10 12.68 -9.79
C ASP A 118 4.60 11.89 -11.01
N ILE A 119 4.96 10.62 -10.82
CA ILE A 119 5.23 9.71 -11.94
C ILE A 119 3.91 9.38 -12.64
N MET A 120 2.88 9.00 -11.88
CA MET A 120 1.58 8.61 -12.43
C MET A 120 0.95 9.71 -13.32
N ARG A 121 1.10 10.98 -12.92
CA ARG A 121 0.66 12.16 -13.68
C ARG A 121 1.24 12.26 -15.09
N GLN A 122 2.36 11.58 -15.37
CA GLN A 122 3.03 11.67 -16.66
C GLN A 122 2.36 10.82 -17.75
N HIS A 123 1.45 9.92 -17.38
CA HIS A 123 0.77 9.04 -18.31
C HIS A 123 -0.75 9.11 -18.14
N LYS A 124 -1.39 9.95 -18.96
CA LYS A 124 -2.82 10.29 -18.83
C LYS A 124 -3.73 9.06 -18.77
N ILE A 125 -3.54 8.07 -19.63
CA ILE A 125 -4.43 6.90 -19.73
C ILE A 125 -4.38 6.04 -18.46
N ILE A 126 -3.18 5.61 -18.04
CA ILE A 126 -2.99 4.84 -16.80
C ILE A 126 -3.51 5.61 -15.59
N LYS A 127 -3.22 6.92 -15.49
CA LYS A 127 -3.75 7.76 -14.42
C LYS A 127 -5.28 7.74 -14.41
N ASP A 128 -5.89 7.99 -15.56
CA ASP A 128 -7.35 8.05 -15.72
C ASP A 128 -8.01 6.76 -15.26
N PHE A 129 -7.47 5.61 -15.68
CA PHE A 129 -7.93 4.30 -15.21
C PHE A 129 -7.87 4.17 -13.68
N VAL A 130 -6.73 4.47 -13.05
CA VAL A 130 -6.60 4.34 -11.58
C VAL A 130 -7.55 5.28 -10.84
N MET A 131 -7.70 6.51 -11.36
CA MET A 131 -8.67 7.47 -10.83
C MET A 131 -10.11 6.96 -10.97
N GLU A 132 -10.45 6.38 -12.11
CA GLU A 132 -11.79 5.86 -12.40
C GLU A 132 -12.16 4.74 -11.44
N GLN A 133 -11.28 3.74 -11.29
CA GLN A 133 -11.50 2.61 -10.38
C GLN A 133 -11.70 3.08 -8.93
N TRP A 134 -10.91 4.07 -8.51
CA TRP A 134 -11.02 4.58 -7.16
C TRP A 134 -12.28 5.43 -6.96
N ILE A 135 -12.55 6.41 -7.83
CA ILE A 135 -13.66 7.37 -7.66
C ILE A 135 -15.02 6.72 -7.91
N TYR A 136 -15.14 5.91 -8.96
CA TYR A 136 -16.44 5.43 -9.43
C TYR A 136 -16.76 4.00 -8.98
N ASN A 137 -15.73 3.17 -8.77
CA ASN A 137 -15.92 1.76 -8.43
C ASN A 137 -15.55 1.42 -6.97
N ASP A 138 -15.02 2.39 -6.20
CA ASP A 138 -14.52 2.17 -4.84
C ASP A 138 -13.50 1.02 -4.78
N LYS A 139 -12.66 0.91 -5.83
CA LYS A 139 -11.63 -0.12 -5.96
C LYS A 139 -10.24 0.47 -6.11
N PHE A 140 -9.30 -0.13 -5.39
CA PHE A 140 -7.89 0.20 -5.42
C PHE A 140 -7.09 -0.95 -6.03
N ILE A 141 -6.19 -0.61 -6.95
CA ILE A 141 -5.14 -1.54 -7.38
C ILE A 141 -4.21 -1.87 -6.19
N THR A 142 -3.69 -3.09 -6.16
CA THR A 142 -2.73 -3.48 -5.12
C THR A 142 -1.38 -2.81 -5.32
N SER A 143 -0.53 -2.79 -4.28
CA SER A 143 0.80 -2.17 -4.37
C SER A 143 1.70 -2.81 -5.45
N GLY A 144 1.54 -4.11 -5.70
CA GLY A 144 2.25 -4.80 -6.77
C GLY A 144 1.87 -4.24 -8.14
N PHE A 145 0.57 -4.11 -8.42
CA PHE A 145 0.11 -3.53 -9.69
C PHE A 145 0.34 -2.03 -9.81
N TYR A 146 0.34 -1.28 -8.69
CA TYR A 146 0.83 0.10 -8.68
C TYR A 146 2.30 0.18 -9.13
N ALA A 147 3.15 -0.71 -8.63
CA ALA A 147 4.56 -0.78 -9.04
C ALA A 147 4.70 -1.19 -10.52
N CYS A 148 3.85 -2.09 -11.04
CA CYS A 148 3.78 -2.40 -12.48
C CYS A 148 3.42 -1.18 -13.32
N ALA A 149 2.39 -0.42 -12.94
CA ALA A 149 1.99 0.80 -13.63
C ALA A 149 3.12 1.84 -13.64
N ILE A 150 3.77 2.05 -12.49
CA ILE A 150 4.93 2.95 -12.40
C ILE A 150 6.08 2.46 -13.28
N GLY A 151 6.38 1.15 -13.29
CA GLY A 151 7.37 0.56 -14.19
C GLY A 151 7.09 0.83 -15.66
N ALA A 152 5.84 0.63 -16.08
CA ALA A 152 5.41 0.93 -17.45
C ALA A 152 5.60 2.42 -17.81
N ILE A 153 5.24 3.34 -16.92
CA ILE A 153 5.40 4.79 -17.12
C ILE A 153 6.89 5.20 -17.20
N LEU A 154 7.74 4.56 -16.39
CA LEU A 154 9.19 4.75 -16.42
C LEU A 154 9.85 4.12 -17.66
N GLY A 155 9.08 3.40 -18.47
CA GLY A 155 9.50 2.89 -19.77
C GLY A 155 10.06 1.47 -19.78
N TYR A 156 9.93 0.72 -18.69
CA TYR A 156 10.23 -0.72 -18.71
C TYR A 156 9.32 -1.44 -19.71
N LYS A 157 9.90 -2.38 -20.47
CA LYS A 157 9.21 -3.06 -21.58
C LYS A 157 8.78 -4.48 -21.25
N GLU A 158 9.51 -5.11 -20.35
CA GLU A 158 9.24 -6.48 -19.91
C GLU A 158 9.17 -6.50 -18.38
N ILE A 159 8.01 -6.85 -17.85
CA ILE A 159 7.74 -6.90 -16.41
C ILE A 159 7.49 -8.36 -15.99
N TYR A 160 8.29 -8.83 -15.06
CA TYR A 160 8.28 -10.17 -14.50
C TYR A 160 7.67 -10.11 -13.10
N ILE A 161 6.64 -10.89 -12.85
CA ILE A 161 5.87 -10.84 -11.60
C ILE A 161 6.22 -12.03 -10.71
N ALA A 162 6.39 -11.75 -9.42
CA ALA A 162 6.44 -12.74 -8.34
C ALA A 162 5.71 -12.22 -7.09
N GLY A 163 5.23 -13.11 -6.21
CA GLY A 163 4.63 -12.71 -4.93
C GLY A 163 3.30 -11.97 -5.04
N ILE A 164 2.55 -12.14 -6.15
CA ILE A 164 1.21 -11.58 -6.35
C ILE A 164 0.23 -12.74 -6.50
N ASP A 165 -0.59 -12.94 -5.47
CA ASP A 165 -1.48 -14.11 -5.32
C ASP A 165 -2.96 -13.73 -5.13
N PHE A 166 -3.30 -12.45 -5.35
CA PHE A 166 -4.65 -11.88 -5.18
C PHE A 166 -5.33 -12.17 -3.83
N TYR A 167 -4.56 -12.58 -2.82
CA TYR A 167 -5.06 -12.99 -1.51
C TYR A 167 -6.03 -14.19 -1.56
N GLU A 168 -5.93 -15.05 -2.60
CA GLU A 168 -6.83 -16.20 -2.77
C GLU A 168 -6.44 -17.40 -1.90
N ASP A 169 -5.18 -17.48 -1.46
CA ASP A 169 -4.69 -18.56 -0.60
C ASP A 169 -4.97 -18.30 0.89
N ASN A 170 -5.03 -19.39 1.68
CA ASN A 170 -5.15 -19.34 3.15
C ASN A 170 -4.00 -18.60 3.83
N LYS A 171 -2.89 -18.35 3.12
CA LYS A 171 -1.75 -17.59 3.60
C LYS A 171 -1.66 -16.29 2.82
N THR A 172 -1.78 -15.16 3.50
CA THR A 172 -1.79 -13.83 2.87
C THR A 172 -0.41 -13.37 2.40
N TYR A 173 0.65 -13.78 3.10
CA TYR A 173 2.03 -13.34 2.85
C TYR A 173 3.03 -14.50 2.93
N VAL A 174 4.21 -14.36 2.32
CA VAL A 174 5.27 -15.39 2.41
C VAL A 174 5.84 -15.53 3.84
N PHE A 175 5.77 -14.48 4.64
CA PHE A 175 6.28 -14.39 6.00
C PHE A 175 5.16 -14.38 7.04
N ASP A 176 5.52 -14.69 8.29
CA ASP A 176 4.62 -14.65 9.45
C ASP A 176 4.59 -13.24 10.07
N ASN A 177 3.41 -12.62 10.06
CA ASN A 177 3.20 -11.31 10.67
C ASN A 177 2.96 -11.37 12.17
N SER A 178 2.52 -12.51 12.74
CA SER A 178 2.08 -12.60 14.14
C SER A 178 3.17 -12.24 15.15
N VAL A 179 4.45 -12.34 14.74
CA VAL A 179 5.62 -12.02 15.56
C VAL A 179 6.05 -10.54 15.47
N LYS A 180 5.34 -9.70 14.71
CA LYS A 180 5.75 -8.32 14.34
C LYS A 180 5.13 -7.27 15.28
N LYS A 181 5.70 -7.15 16.47
CA LYS A 181 5.19 -6.27 17.54
C LYS A 181 5.01 -4.81 17.11
N ASN A 182 5.97 -4.26 16.36
CA ASN A 182 5.92 -2.86 15.94
C ASN A 182 4.85 -2.65 14.88
N LEU A 183 4.68 -3.60 13.96
CA LEU A 183 3.60 -3.55 12.97
C LEU A 183 2.24 -3.42 13.65
N TYR A 184 1.91 -4.29 14.61
CA TYR A 184 0.64 -4.22 15.33
C TYR A 184 0.53 -3.03 16.29
N THR A 185 1.66 -2.45 16.72
CA THR A 185 1.63 -1.20 17.48
C THR A 185 1.14 -0.04 16.60
N ILE A 186 1.47 -0.05 15.32
CA ILE A 186 1.07 1.00 14.37
C ILE A 186 -0.32 0.71 13.77
N ILE A 187 -0.55 -0.53 13.35
CA ILE A 187 -1.83 -1.01 12.78
C ILE A 187 -2.27 -2.25 13.57
N PRO A 188 -3.02 -2.09 14.68
CA PRO A 188 -3.50 -3.22 15.48
C PRO A 188 -4.34 -4.23 14.69
N GLU A 189 -5.06 -3.75 13.67
CA GLU A 189 -5.95 -4.56 12.84
C GLU A 189 -5.29 -5.02 11.54
N PHE A 190 -3.96 -5.16 11.49
CA PHE A 190 -3.25 -5.46 10.24
C PHE A 190 -3.79 -6.71 9.52
N ASP A 191 -3.94 -7.83 10.25
CA ASP A 191 -4.48 -9.08 9.68
C ASP A 191 -6.01 -9.10 9.56
N ASN A 192 -6.70 -8.22 10.30
CA ASN A 192 -8.15 -8.08 10.27
C ASN A 192 -8.61 -6.96 9.32
N SER A 193 -7.67 -6.35 8.59
CA SER A 193 -8.01 -5.32 7.64
C SER A 193 -8.82 -5.97 6.52
N ASP A 194 -9.95 -5.36 6.16
CA ASP A 194 -10.78 -5.77 5.02
C ASP A 194 -10.04 -5.46 3.70
N ILE A 195 -8.85 -6.03 3.50
CA ILE A 195 -8.05 -5.93 2.27
C ILE A 195 -8.95 -6.28 1.07
N ALA A 196 -9.86 -7.24 1.24
CA ALA A 196 -10.83 -7.69 0.26
C ALA A 196 -11.93 -6.66 -0.10
N ASN A 197 -12.21 -5.67 0.75
CA ASN A 197 -13.24 -4.68 0.45
C ASN A 197 -12.71 -3.61 -0.52
N TRP A 198 -11.46 -3.20 -0.34
CA TRP A 198 -10.83 -2.11 -1.11
C TRP A 198 -10.05 -2.59 -2.32
N HIS A 199 -9.51 -3.81 -2.30
CA HIS A 199 -8.84 -4.41 -3.45
C HIS A 199 -9.77 -5.37 -4.18
N SER A 200 -9.65 -5.47 -5.50
CA SER A 200 -10.27 -6.54 -6.25
C SER A 200 -9.29 -7.12 -7.28
N LYS A 201 -9.33 -8.44 -7.41
CA LYS A 201 -8.55 -9.16 -8.43
C LYS A 201 -8.88 -8.66 -9.82
N GLU A 202 -10.16 -8.36 -10.06
CA GLU A 202 -10.65 -7.84 -11.33
C GLU A 202 -10.05 -6.47 -11.66
N CYS A 203 -9.93 -5.57 -10.69
CA CYS A 203 -9.31 -4.25 -10.89
C CYS A 203 -7.82 -4.38 -11.25
N ASP A 204 -7.11 -5.26 -10.56
CA ASP A 204 -5.71 -5.58 -10.85
C ASP A 204 -5.53 -6.20 -12.25
N ILE A 205 -6.42 -7.11 -12.66
CA ILE A 205 -6.42 -7.71 -14.01
C ILE A 205 -6.74 -6.66 -15.08
N SER A 206 -7.74 -5.81 -14.88
CA SER A 206 -8.06 -4.76 -15.86
C SER A 206 -6.91 -3.76 -16.04
N LEU A 207 -6.17 -3.43 -14.96
CA LEU A 207 -4.95 -2.64 -15.11
C LEU A 207 -3.89 -3.40 -15.91
N LEU A 208 -3.68 -4.68 -15.63
CA LEU A 208 -2.73 -5.51 -16.37
C LEU A 208 -3.04 -5.53 -17.87
N GLU A 209 -4.30 -5.76 -18.24
CA GLU A 209 -4.78 -5.75 -19.63
C GLU A 209 -4.52 -4.39 -20.29
N LEU A 210 -4.80 -3.29 -19.58
CA LEU A 210 -4.47 -1.95 -20.04
C LEU A 210 -2.97 -1.80 -20.32
N LEU A 211 -2.10 -2.21 -19.39
CA LEU A 211 -0.65 -2.09 -19.56
C LEU A 211 -0.13 -2.95 -20.73
N ILE A 212 -0.71 -4.13 -20.93
CA ILE A 212 -0.42 -5.00 -22.10
C ILE A 212 -0.84 -4.30 -23.40
N SER A 213 -2.03 -3.68 -23.44
CA SER A 213 -2.50 -2.93 -24.61
C SER A 213 -1.60 -1.74 -24.97
N LEU A 214 -0.87 -1.20 -23.98
CA LEU A 214 0.12 -0.14 -24.16
C LEU A 214 1.51 -0.68 -24.60
N GLY A 215 1.62 -1.98 -24.86
CA GLY A 215 2.82 -2.63 -25.40
C GLY A 215 3.82 -3.13 -24.35
N VAL A 216 3.44 -3.21 -23.08
CA VAL A 216 4.26 -3.82 -22.03
C VAL A 216 4.05 -5.33 -22.02
N LYS A 217 5.14 -6.10 -22.00
CA LYS A 217 5.05 -7.56 -21.88
C LYS A 217 5.09 -7.95 -20.41
N PHE A 218 4.22 -8.88 -20.02
CA PHE A 218 4.19 -9.42 -18.67
C PHE A 218 4.49 -10.91 -18.67
N TYR A 219 5.27 -11.32 -17.68
CA TYR A 219 5.63 -12.72 -17.45
C TYR A 219 5.47 -13.08 -15.98
N SER A 220 5.10 -14.31 -15.71
CA SER A 220 5.15 -14.87 -14.35
C SER A 220 6.46 -15.63 -14.15
N LEU A 221 7.07 -15.45 -12.97
CA LEU A 221 8.23 -16.23 -12.52
C LEU A 221 7.84 -17.46 -11.69
N VAL A 222 6.55 -17.69 -11.43
CA VAL A 222 6.10 -18.70 -10.48
C VAL A 222 5.11 -19.67 -11.14
N PRO A 223 5.55 -20.85 -11.63
CA PRO A 223 4.71 -21.79 -12.39
C PRO A 223 3.33 -22.09 -11.81
N ASN A 224 3.23 -22.23 -10.48
CA ASN A 224 2.01 -22.63 -9.78
C ASN A 224 1.47 -21.48 -8.92
N SER A 225 1.13 -20.36 -9.54
CA SER A 225 0.55 -19.19 -8.85
C SER A 225 -0.65 -18.65 -9.60
N ALA A 226 -1.51 -17.91 -8.90
CA ALA A 226 -2.71 -17.33 -9.50
C ALA A 226 -2.37 -16.41 -10.69
N ILE A 227 -1.24 -15.70 -10.64
CA ILE A 227 -0.80 -14.82 -11.73
C ILE A 227 -0.40 -15.60 -13.00
N SER A 228 0.10 -16.83 -12.88
CA SER A 228 0.47 -17.68 -14.03
C SER A 228 -0.72 -18.19 -14.86
N ASN A 229 -1.92 -18.10 -14.30
CA ASN A 229 -3.15 -18.36 -15.05
C ASN A 229 -3.58 -17.18 -15.92
N ILE A 230 -2.97 -16.01 -15.72
CA ILE A 230 -3.35 -14.74 -16.38
C ILE A 230 -2.25 -14.29 -17.36
N VAL A 231 -0.98 -14.43 -16.99
CA VAL A 231 0.17 -14.10 -17.84
C VAL A 231 1.02 -15.33 -18.13
N SER A 232 1.67 -15.35 -19.29
CA SER A 232 2.56 -16.44 -19.66
C SER A 232 3.74 -16.58 -18.69
N LEU A 233 4.22 -17.81 -18.49
CA LEU A 233 5.47 -18.02 -17.78
C LEU A 233 6.62 -17.37 -18.53
N ALA A 234 7.54 -16.78 -17.76
CA ALA A 234 8.80 -16.28 -18.30
C ALA A 234 9.56 -17.43 -18.99
N PRO A 235 10.24 -17.16 -20.13
CA PRO A 235 11.06 -18.17 -20.79
C PRO A 235 12.16 -18.66 -19.85
N GLN A 236 12.54 -19.92 -19.99
CA GLN A 236 13.73 -20.42 -19.31
C GLN A 236 14.96 -19.73 -19.87
N THR A 237 15.87 -19.37 -18.98
CA THR A 237 17.16 -18.74 -19.30
C THR A 237 18.28 -19.53 -18.65
N GLN A 238 19.50 -19.38 -19.16
CA GLN A 238 20.70 -19.92 -18.52
C GLN A 238 21.37 -18.84 -17.65
N SER A 239 20.56 -18.00 -17.01
CA SER A 239 21.07 -16.87 -16.25
C SER A 239 21.80 -17.34 -14.99
N THR A 240 23.00 -16.79 -14.76
CA THR A 240 23.69 -16.95 -13.48
C THR A 240 23.04 -16.06 -12.44
N LEU A 241 22.52 -16.66 -11.37
CA LEU A 241 21.92 -15.94 -10.26
C LEU A 241 22.97 -15.13 -9.48
N ASP A 242 22.59 -13.93 -9.04
CA ASP A 242 23.39 -13.16 -8.07
C ASP A 242 23.59 -13.99 -6.79
N SER A 243 24.82 -13.99 -6.25
CA SER A 243 25.20 -14.81 -5.09
C SER A 243 24.41 -14.50 -3.81
N ASN A 244 23.71 -13.36 -3.76
CA ASN A 244 22.85 -13.01 -2.63
C ASN A 244 21.43 -13.56 -2.76
N ILE A 245 21.01 -14.03 -3.94
CA ILE A 245 19.69 -14.63 -4.12
C ILE A 245 19.59 -15.90 -3.26
N LEU A 246 18.45 -16.09 -2.60
CA LEU A 246 18.15 -17.19 -1.68
C LEU A 246 19.04 -17.26 -0.42
N LYS A 247 19.98 -16.33 -0.22
CA LYS A 247 20.79 -16.28 0.98
C LYS A 247 19.89 -15.99 2.19
N THR A 248 20.00 -16.84 3.22
CA THR A 248 19.31 -16.64 4.50
C THR A 248 19.72 -15.32 5.12
N LYS A 249 18.75 -14.55 5.58
CA LYS A 249 19.03 -13.28 6.25
C LYS A 249 19.59 -13.52 7.65
N PRO A 250 20.71 -12.85 7.99
CA PRO A 250 21.25 -12.88 9.35
C PRO A 250 20.20 -12.49 10.42
N SER A 251 20.39 -12.96 11.66
CA SER A 251 19.42 -12.76 12.74
C SER A 251 19.27 -11.29 13.15
N GLU A 252 20.33 -10.50 12.99
CA GLU A 252 20.44 -9.07 13.27
C GLU A 252 19.76 -8.17 12.23
N THR A 253 19.36 -8.72 11.07
CA THR A 253 18.66 -7.94 10.05
C THR A 253 17.30 -7.46 10.55
N ILE A 254 16.85 -6.34 9.99
CA ILE A 254 15.53 -5.80 10.31
C ILE A 254 14.45 -6.76 9.77
N LYS A 255 13.62 -7.26 10.68
CA LYS A 255 12.52 -8.20 10.43
C LYS A 255 11.17 -7.69 10.93
N ASP A 256 11.11 -6.45 11.41
CA ASP A 256 9.89 -5.74 11.82
C ASP A 256 10.05 -4.26 11.49
N ILE A 257 8.95 -3.53 11.29
CA ILE A 257 8.97 -2.11 10.96
C ILE A 257 9.56 -1.31 12.12
N CYS A 258 10.37 -0.29 11.83
CA CYS A 258 11.00 0.53 12.86
C CYS A 258 10.07 1.65 13.34
N ILE A 259 10.00 1.86 14.65
CA ILE A 259 9.28 2.99 15.27
C ILE A 259 10.32 4.05 15.70
N PRO A 260 10.19 5.31 15.24
CA PRO A 260 11.04 6.41 15.70
C PRO A 260 10.87 6.67 17.20
N ALA A 261 11.97 7.00 17.89
CA ALA A 261 11.93 7.32 19.32
C ALA A 261 11.13 8.60 19.64
N SER A 262 11.16 9.58 18.73
CA SER A 262 10.37 10.80 18.86
C SER A 262 8.90 10.52 18.59
N LYS A 263 8.04 10.88 19.56
CA LYS A 263 6.57 10.77 19.47
C LYS A 263 5.89 12.00 18.87
N VAL A 264 6.60 13.12 18.75
CA VAL A 264 6.05 14.41 18.31
C VAL A 264 5.61 14.35 16.84
N PHE A 265 6.51 13.90 15.97
CA PHE A 265 6.25 13.85 14.54
C PHE A 265 5.25 12.74 14.14
N PRO A 266 5.25 11.52 14.71
CA PRO A 266 4.21 10.53 14.43
C PRO A 266 2.81 11.02 14.80
N HIS A 267 2.67 11.74 15.92
CA HIS A 267 1.40 12.35 16.31
C HIS A 267 0.99 13.42 15.29
N TYR A 268 1.89 14.33 14.94
CA TYR A 268 1.63 15.37 13.94
C TYR A 268 1.28 14.77 12.56
N TYR A 269 2.02 13.77 12.09
CA TYR A 269 1.78 13.07 10.83
C TYR A 269 0.42 12.37 10.83
N LYS A 270 0.05 11.67 11.92
CA LYS A 270 -1.28 11.05 12.06
C LYS A 270 -2.39 12.09 12.06
N THR A 271 -2.23 13.18 12.82
CA THR A 271 -3.21 14.28 12.85
C THR A 271 -3.31 14.99 11.50
N LEU A 272 -2.19 15.15 10.78
CA LEU A 272 -2.17 15.69 9.44
C LEU A 272 -2.99 14.78 8.52
N LEU A 273 -2.69 13.48 8.45
CA LEU A 273 -3.48 12.52 7.65
C LEU A 273 -4.97 12.53 7.99
N GLN A 274 -5.35 12.63 9.27
CA GLN A 274 -6.76 12.69 9.70
C GLN A 274 -7.46 14.00 9.29
N LYS A 275 -6.79 15.15 9.42
CA LYS A 275 -7.33 16.44 8.96
C LYS A 275 -7.47 16.48 7.44
N ILE A 276 -6.54 15.83 6.76
CA ILE A 276 -6.50 15.68 5.30
C ILE A 276 -7.71 14.88 4.82
N ASP A 277 -7.99 13.73 5.43
CA ASP A 277 -9.16 12.91 5.12
C ASP A 277 -10.47 13.70 5.30
N GLN A 278 -10.61 14.42 6.42
CA GLN A 278 -11.78 15.27 6.69
C GLN A 278 -11.93 16.46 5.72
N ASN A 279 -10.82 17.07 5.29
CA ASN A 279 -10.85 18.20 4.36
C ASN A 279 -11.07 17.75 2.92
N ALA A 280 -10.53 16.60 2.52
CA ALA A 280 -10.82 15.98 1.23
C ALA A 280 -12.32 15.72 1.09
N LEU A 281 -12.93 15.10 2.12
CA LEU A 281 -14.38 14.90 2.18
C LEU A 281 -15.15 16.22 2.03
N LYS A 282 -14.76 17.27 2.78
CA LYS A 282 -15.40 18.60 2.68
C LYS A 282 -15.16 19.33 1.36
N HIS A 283 -14.05 19.08 0.69
CA HIS A 283 -13.75 19.71 -0.60
C HIS A 283 -14.53 19.03 -1.72
N LEU A 284 -14.66 17.71 -1.66
CA LEU A 284 -15.54 16.90 -2.51
C LEU A 284 -17.03 17.27 -2.33
N GLU A 285 -17.44 17.66 -1.13
CA GLU A 285 -18.78 18.20 -0.84
C GLU A 285 -19.02 19.61 -1.42
N LYS A 286 -17.96 20.37 -1.73
CA LYS A 286 -18.04 21.80 -2.12
C LYS A 286 -17.80 22.08 -3.60
N THR A 287 -17.31 21.12 -4.37
CA THR A 287 -17.14 21.28 -5.82
C THR A 287 -18.44 20.87 -6.52
N ASP A 288 -19.09 21.81 -7.20
CA ASP A 288 -20.29 21.61 -8.05
C ASP A 288 -20.07 20.65 -9.24
N GLU A 289 -18.93 19.97 -9.32
CA GLU A 289 -18.62 18.97 -10.36
C GLU A 289 -18.96 17.52 -9.92
N ILE A 290 -19.49 17.30 -8.71
CA ILE A 290 -20.05 15.99 -8.30
C ILE A 290 -21.51 16.08 -7.75
N PRO A 291 -22.50 16.77 -8.35
CA PRO A 291 -23.82 16.95 -7.70
C PRO A 291 -24.79 15.76 -7.79
N ARG A 292 -24.38 14.55 -8.18
CA ARG A 292 -25.30 13.38 -8.23
C ARG A 292 -24.85 12.13 -7.48
N TYR A 293 -23.56 11.96 -7.24
CA TYR A 293 -23.04 10.64 -6.85
C TYR A 293 -22.92 10.43 -5.34
N ILE A 294 -22.58 11.46 -4.54
CA ILE A 294 -22.56 11.33 -3.07
C ILE A 294 -23.98 11.22 -2.48
N ALA A 295 -24.99 11.79 -3.16
CA ALA A 295 -26.39 11.73 -2.74
C ALA A 295 -27.00 10.32 -2.80
N LEU A 296 -26.38 9.37 -3.51
CA LEU A 296 -26.89 8.01 -3.70
C LEU A 296 -26.27 6.99 -2.75
N HIS A 297 -25.28 7.36 -1.93
CA HIS A 297 -24.69 6.44 -0.96
C HIS A 297 -25.67 6.23 0.21
N PRO A 298 -26.06 4.98 0.57
CA PRO A 298 -27.10 4.73 1.57
C PRO A 298 -26.81 5.32 2.96
N ARG A 299 -25.54 5.52 3.32
CA ARG A 299 -25.12 6.11 4.60
C ARG A 299 -25.26 7.64 4.66
N ASN A 300 -25.40 8.30 3.52
CA ASN A 300 -25.56 9.76 3.41
C ASN A 300 -26.99 10.18 3.06
N ASN A 301 -27.87 9.22 2.77
CA ASN A 301 -29.29 9.48 2.61
C ASN A 301 -29.92 9.68 4.00
N PHE A 302 -30.33 10.91 4.29
CA PHE A 302 -30.97 11.31 5.55
C PHE A 302 -32.10 10.35 5.96
N TYR A 303 -32.91 9.89 5.01
CA TYR A 303 -34.02 8.98 5.29
C TYR A 303 -33.55 7.59 5.70
N ILE A 304 -32.50 7.05 5.07
CA ILE A 304 -31.94 5.73 5.42
C ILE A 304 -31.24 5.79 6.78
N LYS A 305 -30.51 6.88 7.05
CA LYS A 305 -29.90 7.12 8.36
C LYS A 305 -30.96 7.27 9.46
N LEU A 306 -32.00 8.06 9.21
CA LEU A 306 -33.13 8.21 10.14
C LEU A 306 -33.83 6.88 10.40
N MET A 307 -34.02 6.05 9.37
CA MET A 307 -34.60 4.70 9.53
C MET A 307 -33.66 3.77 10.32
N SER A 308 -32.36 3.80 10.06
CA SER A 308 -31.37 3.01 10.82
C SER A 308 -31.30 3.43 12.29
N ASP A 309 -31.35 4.73 12.56
CA ASP A 309 -31.37 5.30 13.92
C ASP A 309 -32.67 4.95 14.65
N LEU A 310 -33.83 4.97 13.96
CA LEU A 310 -35.11 4.54 14.52
C LEU A 310 -35.14 3.03 14.80
N LEU A 311 -34.57 2.21 13.92
CA LEU A 311 -34.49 0.76 14.10
C LEU A 311 -33.53 0.35 15.23
N SER A 312 -32.48 1.14 15.46
CA SER A 312 -31.50 0.93 16.54
C SER A 312 -31.92 1.56 17.88
N LEU A 313 -32.89 2.49 17.87
CA LEU A 313 -33.42 3.18 19.04
C LEU A 313 -33.83 2.23 20.19
N PRO A 314 -34.49 1.08 19.98
CA PRO A 314 -34.85 0.17 21.07
C PRO A 314 -33.61 -0.39 21.80
N ARG A 315 -32.51 -0.65 21.09
CA ARG A 315 -31.25 -1.08 21.70
C ARG A 315 -30.60 0.05 22.50
N HIS A 316 -30.62 1.28 21.98
CA HIS A 316 -30.07 2.44 22.67
C HIS A 316 -30.87 2.75 23.95
N VAL A 317 -32.20 2.72 23.90
CA VAL A 317 -33.08 2.89 25.06
C VAL A 317 -32.84 1.78 26.09
N LYS A 318 -32.74 0.51 25.66
CA LYS A 318 -32.42 -0.60 26.56
C LYS A 318 -31.07 -0.42 27.25
N THR A 319 -30.06 0.05 26.52
CA THR A 319 -28.71 0.31 27.04
C THR A 319 -28.70 1.49 28.02
N TYR A 320 -29.45 2.54 27.71
CA TYR A 320 -29.61 3.71 28.57
C TYR A 320 -30.33 3.37 29.88
N ILE A 321 -31.46 2.64 29.82
CA ILE A 321 -32.18 2.18 31.01
C ILE A 321 -31.29 1.27 31.86
N LYS A 322 -30.55 0.34 31.23
CA LYS A 322 -29.63 -0.54 31.94
C LYS A 322 -28.55 0.25 32.69
N ARG A 323 -27.97 1.29 32.08
CA ARG A 323 -26.99 2.19 32.72
C ARG A 323 -27.59 2.98 33.88
N LYS A 324 -28.81 3.52 33.72
CA LYS A 324 -29.47 4.31 34.77
C LYS A 324 -29.89 3.46 35.99
N LEU A 325 -30.16 2.17 35.78
CA LEU A 325 -30.50 1.22 36.84
C LEU A 325 -29.27 0.59 37.52
N SER A 326 -28.06 0.75 36.95
CA SER A 326 -26.81 0.22 37.51
C SER A 326 -25.88 1.28 38.09
N THR A 327 -26.27 2.57 38.05
CA THR A 327 -25.62 3.63 38.83
C THR A 327 -26.12 3.60 40.27
N PRO A 328 -25.26 3.33 41.27
CA PRO A 328 -25.67 3.41 42.68
C PRO A 328 -26.01 4.87 43.03
N PRO A 329 -26.91 5.10 44.01
CA PRO A 329 -27.23 6.45 44.45
C PRO A 329 -25.97 7.13 45.00
N PRO A 330 -25.85 8.47 44.86
CA PRO A 330 -24.74 9.20 45.44
C PRO A 330 -24.71 8.99 46.96
N PRO A 331 -23.53 8.94 47.58
CA PRO A 331 -23.42 8.77 49.03
C PRO A 331 -24.13 9.93 49.76
N PRO A 332 -24.75 9.66 50.92
CA PRO A 332 -25.45 10.69 51.66
C PRO A 332 -24.48 11.82 52.03
N GLN A 333 -24.85 13.05 51.71
CA GLN A 333 -24.10 14.23 52.11
C GLN A 333 -24.16 14.35 53.63
N GLU A 334 -23.00 14.24 54.29
CA GLU A 334 -22.87 14.54 55.71
C GLU A 334 -23.29 16.00 55.95
N LYS A 335 -24.32 16.18 56.78
CA LYS A 335 -24.68 17.49 57.31
C LYS A 335 -23.52 17.96 58.19
N ILE A 336 -22.78 18.95 57.69
CA ILE A 336 -21.90 19.77 58.50
C ILE A 336 -22.79 20.51 59.50
N TRP A 337 -22.75 20.07 60.76
CA TRP A 337 -23.23 20.88 61.88
C TRP A 337 -22.16 21.93 62.19
N LEU A 338 -22.61 23.19 62.27
CA LEU A 338 -21.81 24.37 62.64
C LEU A 338 -21.09 24.19 63.98
#